data_AF-A0A2V5XLC9-F1
#
_entry.id   AF-A0A2V5XLC9-F1
#
_cell.length_a   1.000
_cell.length_b   1.000
_cell.length_c   1.000
_cell.angle_alpha   90.00
_cell.angle_beta   90.00
_cell.angle_gamma   90.00
#
_symmetry.space_group_name_H-M   'P 1'
#
loop_
_entity.id
_entity.type
_entity.pdbx_description
1 polymer ?
#
loop_
_entity_poly.entity_id
_entity_poly.type
_entity_poly.pdbx_seq_one_letter_code
_entity_poly.pdbx_strand_id
1 'polypeptide(L)'
;VRGAARGVGNPVFYVGAETGRDGLAGAAFASRELTEQSKEDRPAVQVGDPFKEKLLLEACLELLARDAVAGIQDMGAAGLTCSTCETASRGGSGIEIDLAKVPKREPGMTPYEILLSESQERMLIIAKRGKENVVREIFDKWDVPWAEIGRVTDDGMMRVRNNGSIAAEIPAKPLAEEAPLYSREAKPPKTTKLTKNTKELLETIPMPFENFVSFVVESLRRLLRDPTIASKNWVYRQYDHTVRTGTMVKPGSDAAVYFVRYANKILAATSDCNSLYCALDPREGAKIAVAEAARNLTCSGARPLAVTDNLNFGNPYKPENFWQLREAVEGAAEACRAFGTPVTGGNVSLYNESPAGVVDPTPTIGMVGLIEKEEHITTQWFKNAGDEIILVGKVGDELGGSRFLKVCHGKRIGPPPHVDLGREIEIQNAVRDLIRAGLVRSAHDCSEGGLAVALAESCFNPTGLYGADVDLGGVEAAVPAASSEYLAGDTPAATLFNESQSRIVISVTPENLEKTMSILQKGDVPHQRLGTVTGDELRIRANTENFRWPITDLYDDWWNSIRRLVESDSSAERIPSL
;
A
#
# COMPACT_ATOMS: atom_id res chain seq x y z
N VAL A 1 7.52 23.32 -10.21
CA VAL A 1 6.38 24.12 -10.71
C VAL A 1 5.15 23.63 -9.97
N ARG A 2 4.34 24.50 -9.37
CA ARG A 2 3.05 24.11 -8.74
C ARG A 2 1.93 24.29 -9.78
N GLY A 3 0.83 23.54 -9.71
CA GLY A 3 -0.35 23.73 -10.55
C GLY A 3 -1.13 24.99 -10.20
N ALA A 4 -0.52 26.17 -10.35
CA ALA A 4 -1.11 27.46 -10.01
C ALA A 4 -1.08 28.42 -11.22
N ALA A 5 -2.21 29.06 -11.50
CA ALA A 5 -2.34 30.10 -12.51
C ALA A 5 -1.74 31.40 -11.97
N ARG A 6 -0.51 31.70 -12.39
CA ARG A 6 0.16 32.94 -12.01
C ARG A 6 0.55 33.72 -13.24
N GLY A 7 0.62 35.05 -13.09
CA GLY A 7 0.98 35.99 -14.15
C GLY A 7 -0.22 36.31 -15.05
N VAL A 8 -0.84 37.45 -14.80
CA VAL A 8 -1.97 37.95 -15.60
C VAL A 8 -1.57 38.05 -17.07
N GLY A 9 -2.41 37.49 -17.94
CA GLY A 9 -2.16 37.43 -19.38
C GLY A 9 -1.20 36.31 -19.82
N ASN A 10 -0.72 35.46 -18.90
CA ASN A 10 -0.03 34.24 -19.30
C ASN A 10 -0.98 33.33 -20.09
N PRO A 11 -0.54 32.79 -21.25
CA PRO A 11 -1.37 31.93 -22.07
C PRO A 11 -1.55 30.54 -21.45
N VAL A 12 -2.73 29.99 -21.67
CA VAL A 12 -3.16 28.67 -21.20
C VAL A 12 -3.23 27.74 -22.40
N PHE A 13 -2.47 26.66 -22.34
CA PHE A 13 -2.40 25.62 -23.35
C PHE A 13 -3.06 24.34 -22.84
N TYR A 14 -3.84 23.74 -23.71
CA TYR A 14 -4.21 22.34 -23.64
C TYR A 14 -3.15 21.53 -24.36
N VAL A 15 -2.67 20.44 -23.78
CA VAL A 15 -1.71 19.53 -24.42
C VAL A 15 -2.10 18.08 -24.17
N GLY A 16 -1.86 17.20 -25.15
CA GLY A 16 -2.18 15.77 -25.05
C GLY A 16 -3.31 15.33 -25.98
N ALA A 17 -3.98 14.22 -25.63
CA ALA A 17 -5.00 13.60 -26.46
C ALA A 17 -6.24 14.50 -26.68
N GLU A 18 -7.01 14.26 -27.73
CA GLU A 18 -8.25 15.00 -28.00
C GLU A 18 -9.35 14.68 -26.98
N THR A 19 -10.20 15.67 -26.70
CA THR A 19 -11.34 15.50 -25.78
C THR A 19 -12.49 14.76 -26.46
N GLY A 20 -12.95 13.66 -25.87
CA GLY A 20 -14.11 12.86 -26.30
C GLY A 20 -15.16 12.72 -25.20
N ARG A 21 -16.24 11.95 -25.43
CA ARG A 21 -17.31 11.70 -24.44
C ARG A 21 -16.93 10.59 -23.44
N ASP A 22 -15.71 10.65 -22.90
CA ASP A 22 -15.18 9.65 -21.99
C ASP A 22 -15.50 10.04 -20.54
N GLY A 23 -15.96 9.08 -19.72
CA GLY A 23 -16.09 9.28 -18.27
C GLY A 23 -17.02 10.41 -17.84
N LEU A 24 -17.99 10.82 -18.66
CA LEU A 24 -18.92 11.90 -18.30
C LEU A 24 -19.66 11.55 -16.99
N ALA A 25 -19.51 12.40 -15.98
CA ALA A 25 -20.01 12.17 -14.62
C ALA A 25 -19.39 10.99 -13.85
N GLY A 26 -18.18 10.52 -14.23
CA GLY A 26 -17.44 9.45 -13.57
C GLY A 26 -17.23 9.70 -12.07
N ALA A 27 -16.80 10.91 -11.70
CA ALA A 27 -16.66 11.29 -10.29
C ALA A 27 -17.99 11.27 -9.49
N ALA A 28 -19.11 11.66 -10.12
CA ALA A 28 -20.42 11.62 -9.49
C ALA A 28 -20.95 10.18 -9.35
N PHE A 29 -20.64 9.32 -10.32
CA PHE A 29 -20.91 7.89 -10.27
C PHE A 29 -20.14 7.20 -9.14
N ALA A 30 -18.84 7.49 -9.02
CA ALA A 30 -17.98 6.97 -7.96
C ALA A 30 -18.37 7.45 -6.54
N SER A 31 -19.21 8.49 -6.45
CA SER A 31 -19.69 9.08 -5.19
C SER A 31 -21.07 8.54 -4.75
N ARG A 32 -21.51 7.40 -5.30
CA ARG A 32 -22.79 6.76 -4.99
C ARG A 32 -22.60 5.29 -4.65
N GLU A 33 -23.51 4.73 -3.85
CA GLU A 33 -23.55 3.29 -3.57
C GLU A 33 -23.83 2.51 -4.87
N LEU A 34 -23.17 1.36 -5.04
CA LEU A 34 -23.38 0.48 -6.19
C LEU A 34 -24.69 -0.29 -5.99
N THR A 35 -25.74 0.10 -6.72
CA THR A 35 -27.04 -0.57 -6.75
C THR A 35 -27.30 -1.23 -8.11
N GLU A 36 -28.30 -2.11 -8.21
CA GLU A 36 -28.68 -2.71 -9.51
C GLU A 36 -29.08 -1.63 -10.53
N GLN A 37 -29.70 -0.53 -10.10
CA GLN A 37 -30.04 0.61 -10.96
C GLN A 37 -28.80 1.41 -11.42
N SER A 38 -27.75 1.50 -10.59
CA SER A 38 -26.51 2.19 -10.98
C SER A 38 -25.75 1.49 -12.10
N LYS A 39 -26.03 0.21 -12.40
CA LYS A 39 -25.34 -0.49 -13.50
C LYS A 39 -25.69 0.08 -14.89
N GLU A 40 -26.87 0.70 -15.03
CA GLU A 40 -27.33 1.29 -16.30
C GLU A 40 -26.68 2.65 -16.59
N ASP A 41 -26.19 3.35 -15.55
CA ASP A 41 -25.56 4.67 -15.62
C ASP A 41 -24.03 4.62 -15.85
N ARG A 42 -23.48 3.46 -16.24
CA ARG A 42 -22.03 3.29 -16.39
C ARG A 42 -21.50 4.24 -17.48
N PRO A 43 -20.59 5.17 -17.15
CA PRO A 43 -20.00 6.04 -18.15
C PRO A 43 -19.16 5.22 -19.15
N ALA A 44 -18.93 5.78 -20.34
CA ALA A 44 -18.09 5.17 -21.37
C ALA A 44 -16.73 4.77 -20.76
N VAL A 45 -16.32 3.52 -21.03
CA VAL A 45 -15.08 2.93 -20.52
C VAL A 45 -13.89 3.80 -20.93
N GLN A 46 -13.14 4.28 -19.95
CA GLN A 46 -11.87 4.98 -20.19
C GLN A 46 -10.86 3.99 -20.77
N VAL A 47 -10.27 4.32 -21.92
CA VAL A 47 -9.18 3.55 -22.51
C VAL A 47 -7.96 4.45 -22.52
N GLY A 48 -6.95 4.09 -21.73
CA GLY A 48 -5.68 4.80 -21.70
C GLY A 48 -4.81 4.49 -22.93
N ASP A 49 -4.00 5.45 -23.34
CA ASP A 49 -3.00 5.34 -24.40
C ASP A 49 -1.59 5.53 -23.81
N PRO A 50 -0.94 4.45 -23.35
CA PRO A 50 0.35 4.56 -22.65
C PRO A 50 1.48 5.09 -23.55
N PHE A 51 1.35 5.00 -24.88
CA PHE A 51 2.32 5.56 -25.81
C PHE A 51 2.22 7.08 -25.85
N LYS A 52 1.01 7.63 -25.93
CA LYS A 52 0.80 9.09 -25.82
C LYS A 52 1.15 9.61 -24.44
N GLU A 53 0.81 8.87 -23.37
CA GLU A 53 1.19 9.25 -22.00
C GLU A 53 2.71 9.43 -21.90
N LYS A 54 3.49 8.51 -22.50
CA LYS A 54 4.95 8.59 -22.51
C LYS A 54 5.47 9.81 -23.25
N LEU A 55 4.93 10.11 -24.43
CA LEU A 55 5.31 11.31 -25.20
C LEU A 55 4.97 12.60 -24.45
N LEU A 56 3.76 12.65 -23.88
CA LEU A 56 3.29 13.76 -23.06
C LEU A 56 4.19 13.98 -21.84
N LEU A 57 4.58 12.91 -21.15
CA LEU A 57 5.48 12.95 -20.00
C LEU A 57 6.85 13.51 -20.36
N GLU A 58 7.49 13.02 -21.43
CA GLU A 58 8.80 13.52 -21.86
C GLU A 58 8.74 14.98 -22.32
N ALA A 59 7.70 15.36 -23.06
CA ALA A 59 7.46 16.74 -23.47
C ALA A 59 7.30 17.68 -22.25
N CYS A 60 6.51 17.26 -21.25
CA CYS A 60 6.34 18.03 -20.02
C CYS A 60 7.64 18.16 -19.22
N LEU A 61 8.44 17.09 -19.11
CA LEU A 61 9.74 17.12 -18.43
C LEU A 61 10.74 18.05 -19.14
N GLU A 62 10.82 18.00 -20.47
CA GLU A 62 11.66 18.92 -21.24
C GLU A 62 11.21 20.36 -21.08
N LEU A 63 9.89 20.60 -21.11
CA LEU A 63 9.32 21.93 -20.93
C LEU A 63 9.64 22.52 -19.55
N LEU A 64 9.56 21.70 -18.49
CA LEU A 64 9.93 22.09 -17.13
C LEU A 64 11.41 22.44 -17.02
N ALA A 65 12.30 21.71 -17.72
CA ALA A 65 13.73 21.99 -17.74
C ALA A 65 14.09 23.32 -18.44
N ARG A 66 13.21 23.85 -19.29
CA ARG A 66 13.40 25.11 -20.06
C ARG A 66 12.90 26.36 -19.34
N ASP A 67 12.39 26.21 -18.11
CA ASP A 67 11.83 27.31 -17.30
C ASP A 67 10.72 28.12 -18.03
N ALA A 68 9.97 27.47 -18.92
CA ALA A 68 8.93 28.09 -19.74
C ALA A 68 7.55 28.12 -19.06
N VAL A 69 7.38 27.44 -17.93
CA VAL A 69 6.07 27.14 -17.32
C VAL A 69 5.86 27.95 -16.04
N ALA A 70 4.72 28.61 -15.94
CA ALA A 70 4.23 29.26 -14.72
C ALA A 70 3.40 28.29 -13.85
N GLY A 71 2.64 27.39 -14.48
CA GLY A 71 1.87 26.34 -13.82
C GLY A 71 1.60 25.14 -14.75
N ILE A 72 1.47 23.94 -14.18
CA ILE A 72 1.16 22.70 -14.90
C ILE A 72 0.16 21.89 -14.08
N GLN A 73 -0.86 21.35 -14.71
CA GLN A 73 -1.93 20.61 -14.04
C GLN A 73 -2.41 19.44 -14.92
N ASP A 74 -2.56 18.27 -14.34
CA ASP A 74 -3.17 17.10 -14.98
C ASP A 74 -4.70 17.26 -15.09
N MET A 75 -5.28 16.54 -16.05
CA MET A 75 -6.72 16.57 -16.30
C MET A 75 -7.32 15.19 -16.06
N GLY A 76 -7.73 14.94 -14.82
CA GLY A 76 -8.42 13.71 -14.40
C GLY A 76 -9.93 13.92 -14.25
N ALA A 77 -10.45 13.58 -13.06
CA ALA A 77 -11.86 13.70 -12.70
C ALA A 77 -12.41 15.11 -12.97
N ALA A 78 -13.58 15.18 -13.61
CA ALA A 78 -14.20 16.42 -14.09
C ALA A 78 -13.32 17.30 -15.03
N GLY A 79 -12.23 16.75 -15.58
CA GLY A 79 -11.51 17.27 -16.74
C GLY A 79 -11.09 18.73 -16.70
N LEU A 80 -11.52 19.50 -17.70
CA LEU A 80 -11.22 20.93 -17.85
C LEU A 80 -11.81 21.75 -16.69
N THR A 81 -12.92 21.29 -16.11
CA THR A 81 -13.58 22.01 -15.01
C THR A 81 -12.68 22.09 -13.79
N CYS A 82 -12.24 20.95 -13.25
CA CYS A 82 -11.37 20.93 -12.08
C CYS A 82 -9.99 21.53 -12.39
N SER A 83 -9.36 21.12 -13.49
CA SER A 83 -8.01 21.59 -13.83
C SER A 83 -7.92 23.11 -13.96
N THR A 84 -8.90 23.77 -14.59
CA THR A 84 -8.90 25.23 -14.72
C THR A 84 -9.30 25.93 -13.42
N CYS A 85 -10.34 25.44 -12.74
CA CYS A 85 -10.83 26.03 -11.49
C CYS A 85 -9.79 25.95 -10.36
N GLU A 86 -9.22 24.77 -10.13
CA GLU A 86 -8.23 24.57 -9.07
C GLU A 86 -6.95 25.37 -9.34
N THR A 87 -6.52 25.42 -10.60
CA THR A 87 -5.31 26.14 -10.98
C THR A 87 -5.51 27.65 -10.80
N ALA A 88 -6.68 28.19 -11.16
CA ALA A 88 -7.06 29.58 -10.86
C ALA A 88 -7.11 29.86 -9.35
N SER A 89 -7.77 28.99 -8.57
CA SER A 89 -7.86 29.12 -7.11
C SER A 89 -6.49 29.14 -6.42
N ARG A 90 -5.63 28.15 -6.68
CA ARG A 90 -4.26 28.07 -6.13
C ARG A 90 -3.37 29.24 -6.57
N GLY A 91 -3.71 29.85 -7.71
CA GLY A 91 -3.05 31.04 -8.24
C GLY A 91 -3.44 32.34 -7.55
N GLY A 92 -4.61 32.39 -6.89
CA GLY A 92 -5.26 33.63 -6.47
C GLY A 92 -5.63 34.50 -7.68
N SER A 93 -5.93 33.89 -8.82
CA SER A 93 -6.19 34.55 -10.11
C SER A 93 -7.50 34.06 -10.70
N GLY A 94 -7.91 34.62 -11.84
CA GLY A 94 -8.93 34.01 -12.70
C GLY A 94 -8.29 33.27 -13.88
N ILE A 95 -9.12 32.62 -14.67
CA ILE A 95 -8.74 31.94 -15.91
C ILE A 95 -9.88 32.05 -16.93
N GLU A 96 -9.55 32.42 -18.16
CA GLU A 96 -10.50 32.43 -19.28
C GLU A 96 -10.05 31.43 -20.34
N ILE A 97 -10.92 30.48 -20.70
CA ILE A 97 -10.69 29.52 -21.80
C ILE A 97 -11.80 29.59 -22.85
N ASP A 98 -11.50 29.19 -24.08
CA ASP A 98 -12.46 29.04 -25.18
C ASP A 98 -12.53 27.60 -25.66
N LEU A 99 -13.67 26.95 -25.41
CA LEU A 99 -13.93 25.56 -25.79
C LEU A 99 -13.90 25.35 -27.31
N ALA A 100 -14.08 26.40 -28.11
CA ALA A 100 -13.95 26.31 -29.56
C ALA A 100 -12.54 25.89 -29.99
N LYS A 101 -11.52 26.22 -29.18
CA LYS A 101 -10.11 25.92 -29.44
C LYS A 101 -9.65 24.58 -28.86
N VAL A 102 -10.46 23.95 -28.00
CA VAL A 102 -10.12 22.65 -27.40
C VAL A 102 -10.14 21.57 -28.49
N PRO A 103 -9.07 20.77 -28.66
CA PRO A 103 -9.05 19.63 -29.56
C PRO A 103 -10.14 18.61 -29.19
N LYS A 104 -10.94 18.19 -30.16
CA LYS A 104 -12.12 17.34 -29.96
C LYS A 104 -12.11 16.15 -30.89
N ARG A 105 -12.29 14.96 -30.32
CA ARG A 105 -12.34 13.69 -31.06
C ARG A 105 -13.68 13.48 -31.76
N GLU A 106 -14.74 14.01 -31.17
CA GLU A 106 -16.11 13.84 -31.64
C GLU A 106 -16.73 15.18 -32.05
N PRO A 107 -17.43 15.25 -33.21
CA PRO A 107 -18.15 16.45 -33.59
C PRO A 107 -19.39 16.68 -32.72
N GLY A 108 -19.80 17.94 -32.60
CA GLY A 108 -21.07 18.30 -31.95
C GLY A 108 -21.08 18.16 -30.43
N MET A 109 -19.92 18.03 -29.77
CA MET A 109 -19.85 18.03 -28.31
C MET A 109 -20.32 19.38 -27.74
N THR A 110 -21.20 19.31 -26.75
CA THR A 110 -21.72 20.45 -26.00
C THR A 110 -20.66 21.01 -25.05
N PRO A 111 -20.78 22.27 -24.60
CA PRO A 111 -19.90 22.82 -23.58
C PRO A 111 -19.78 21.97 -22.31
N TYR A 112 -20.90 21.37 -21.89
CA TYR A 112 -20.95 20.47 -20.73
C TYR A 112 -20.08 19.22 -20.93
N GLU A 113 -20.23 18.54 -22.07
CA GLU A 113 -19.45 17.34 -22.38
C GLU A 113 -17.96 17.65 -22.51
N ILE A 114 -17.58 18.78 -23.13
CA ILE A 114 -16.17 19.16 -23.27
C ILE A 114 -15.55 19.46 -21.90
N LEU A 115 -16.28 20.17 -21.03
CA LEU A 115 -15.80 20.59 -19.72
C LEU A 115 -15.61 19.42 -18.74
N LEU A 116 -16.53 18.45 -18.75
CA LEU A 116 -16.57 17.35 -17.80
C LEU A 116 -16.05 16.02 -18.34
N SER A 117 -15.60 16.00 -19.59
CA SER A 117 -14.92 14.84 -20.17
C SER A 117 -13.69 14.47 -19.35
N GLU A 118 -13.55 13.17 -19.06
CA GLU A 118 -12.42 12.56 -18.37
C GLU A 118 -11.57 11.73 -19.35
N SER A 119 -11.49 12.16 -20.62
CA SER A 119 -10.52 11.61 -21.58
C SER A 119 -9.11 11.63 -20.98
N GLN A 120 -8.34 10.58 -21.23
CA GLN A 120 -7.03 10.38 -20.62
C GLN A 120 -5.92 11.13 -21.36
N GLU A 121 -4.70 11.12 -20.79
CA GLU A 121 -3.48 11.70 -21.38
C GLU A 121 -3.62 13.19 -21.78
N ARG A 122 -4.12 14.02 -20.87
CA ARG A 122 -4.28 15.46 -21.06
C ARG A 122 -3.68 16.26 -19.91
N MET A 123 -3.09 17.41 -20.26
CA MET A 123 -2.50 18.35 -19.31
C MET A 123 -2.88 19.78 -19.69
N LEU A 124 -2.99 20.63 -18.67
CA LEU A 124 -3.13 22.07 -18.78
C LEU A 124 -1.80 22.74 -18.45
N ILE A 125 -1.26 23.50 -19.41
CA ILE A 125 0.00 24.24 -19.24
C ILE A 125 -0.29 25.74 -19.20
N ILE A 126 0.22 26.41 -18.16
CA ILE A 126 0.22 27.87 -18.08
C ILE A 126 1.64 28.32 -18.41
N ALA A 127 1.83 28.82 -19.62
CA ALA A 127 3.14 29.23 -20.10
C ALA A 127 3.46 30.65 -19.62
N LYS A 128 4.74 30.92 -19.35
CA LYS A 128 5.18 32.30 -19.12
C LYS A 128 5.02 33.09 -20.42
N ARG A 129 4.47 34.30 -20.33
CA ARG A 129 4.34 35.19 -21.50
C ARG A 129 5.68 35.41 -22.19
N GLY A 130 5.70 35.35 -23.52
CA GLY A 130 6.92 35.40 -24.33
C GLY A 130 7.64 34.05 -24.47
N LYS A 131 7.16 32.97 -23.84
CA LYS A 131 7.68 31.60 -23.97
C LYS A 131 6.72 30.68 -24.72
N GLU A 132 5.72 31.22 -25.40
CA GLU A 132 4.71 30.47 -26.15
C GLU A 132 5.36 29.60 -27.21
N ASN A 133 6.31 30.14 -27.97
CA ASN A 133 7.01 29.36 -29.01
C ASN A 133 7.78 28.18 -28.43
N VAL A 134 8.31 28.28 -27.21
CA VAL A 134 9.01 27.16 -26.55
C VAL A 134 8.04 26.01 -26.26
N VAL A 135 6.82 26.33 -25.85
CA VAL A 135 5.75 25.33 -25.66
C VAL A 135 5.47 24.63 -26.99
N ARG A 136 5.19 25.41 -28.05
CA ARG A 136 4.85 24.88 -29.39
C ARG A 136 5.96 23.98 -29.92
N GLU A 137 7.20 24.46 -29.94
CA GLU A 137 8.36 23.71 -30.45
C GLU A 137 8.58 22.38 -29.71
N ILE A 138 8.38 22.34 -28.39
CA ILE A 138 8.56 21.10 -27.61
C ILE A 138 7.44 20.11 -27.91
N PHE A 139 6.18 20.54 -27.85
CA PHE A 139 5.07 19.61 -28.10
C PHE A 139 5.03 19.15 -29.56
N ASP A 140 5.40 20.00 -30.53
CA ASP A 140 5.58 19.60 -31.94
C ASP A 140 6.73 18.58 -32.10
N LYS A 141 7.87 18.78 -31.43
CA LYS A 141 9.01 17.85 -31.46
C LYS A 141 8.63 16.45 -30.96
N TRP A 142 7.80 16.38 -29.93
CA TRP A 142 7.36 15.12 -29.33
C TRP A 142 6.09 14.54 -29.97
N ASP A 143 5.57 15.18 -31.03
CA ASP A 143 4.33 14.81 -31.72
C ASP A 143 3.12 14.70 -30.77
N VAL A 144 3.03 15.67 -29.85
CA VAL A 144 1.95 15.77 -28.87
C VAL A 144 1.03 16.92 -29.26
N PRO A 145 -0.28 16.68 -29.51
CA PRO A 145 -1.19 17.75 -29.89
C PRO A 145 -1.28 18.83 -28.81
N TRP A 146 -1.39 20.08 -29.25
CA TRP A 146 -1.56 21.21 -28.34
C TRP A 146 -2.47 22.28 -28.95
N ALA A 147 -3.11 23.07 -28.08
CA ALA A 147 -3.88 24.24 -28.47
C ALA A 147 -3.75 25.34 -27.41
N GLU A 148 -3.56 26.59 -27.84
CA GLU A 148 -3.65 27.75 -26.95
C GLU A 148 -5.13 28.10 -26.74
N ILE A 149 -5.70 27.62 -25.63
CA ILE A 149 -7.14 27.69 -25.37
C ILE A 149 -7.55 28.92 -24.58
N GLY A 150 -6.62 29.64 -23.93
CA GLY A 150 -7.02 30.67 -22.98
C GLY A 150 -5.90 31.53 -22.42
N ARG A 151 -6.21 32.27 -21.35
CA ARG A 151 -5.26 33.11 -20.61
C ARG A 151 -5.63 33.22 -19.13
N VAL A 152 -4.64 33.54 -18.30
CA VAL A 152 -4.82 33.89 -16.88
C VAL A 152 -5.39 35.31 -16.76
N THR A 153 -6.39 35.50 -15.90
CA THR A 153 -7.02 36.79 -15.58
C THR A 153 -6.79 37.16 -14.11
N ASP A 154 -7.19 38.37 -13.70
CA ASP A 154 -7.02 38.91 -12.34
C ASP A 154 -8.33 39.10 -11.56
N ASP A 155 -9.45 38.70 -12.15
CA ASP A 155 -10.80 38.88 -11.59
C ASP A 155 -11.26 37.72 -10.68
N GLY A 156 -10.44 36.67 -10.53
CA GLY A 156 -10.77 35.52 -9.68
C GLY A 156 -11.84 34.58 -10.27
N MET A 157 -12.23 34.80 -11.53
CA MET A 157 -13.29 34.04 -12.19
C MET A 157 -12.72 32.90 -13.03
N MET A 158 -13.36 31.72 -12.96
CA MET A 158 -13.27 30.71 -14.00
C MET A 158 -14.31 31.06 -15.07
N ARG A 159 -13.85 31.52 -16.23
CA ARG A 159 -14.69 31.94 -17.36
C ARG A 159 -14.47 31.00 -18.54
N VAL A 160 -15.54 30.37 -18.99
CA VAL A 160 -15.54 29.44 -20.12
C VAL A 160 -16.35 30.06 -21.24
N ARG A 161 -15.70 30.28 -22.38
CA ARG A 161 -16.35 30.71 -23.62
C ARG A 161 -16.53 29.54 -24.58
N ASN A 162 -17.49 29.67 -25.48
CA ASN A 162 -17.62 28.80 -26.64
C ASN A 162 -18.08 29.66 -27.82
N ASN A 163 -17.21 29.82 -28.82
CA ASN A 163 -17.46 30.67 -29.99
C ASN A 163 -17.84 32.12 -29.60
N GLY A 164 -17.10 32.71 -28.65
CA GLY A 164 -17.29 34.08 -28.17
C GLY A 164 -18.36 34.26 -27.09
N SER A 165 -19.34 33.36 -26.99
CA SER A 165 -20.39 33.39 -25.95
C SER A 165 -19.91 32.79 -24.63
N ILE A 166 -20.35 33.33 -23.49
CA ILE A 166 -20.05 32.77 -22.17
C ILE A 166 -20.91 31.52 -21.95
N ALA A 167 -20.26 30.36 -21.81
CA ALA A 167 -20.91 29.09 -21.49
C ALA A 167 -20.99 28.84 -19.99
N ALA A 168 -19.98 29.27 -19.23
CA ALA A 168 -19.97 29.25 -17.77
C ALA A 168 -19.08 30.38 -17.22
N GLU A 169 -19.47 30.97 -16.10
CA GLU A 169 -18.69 31.97 -15.39
C GLU A 169 -18.96 31.83 -13.88
N ILE A 170 -17.96 31.37 -13.13
CA ILE A 170 -18.09 31.03 -11.70
C ILE A 170 -16.83 31.51 -10.97
N PRO A 171 -16.93 32.05 -9.73
CA PRO A 171 -15.76 32.33 -8.91
C PRO A 171 -14.92 31.06 -8.67
N ALA A 172 -13.63 31.09 -9.00
CA ALA A 172 -12.79 29.89 -8.97
C ALA A 172 -12.56 29.38 -7.54
N LYS A 173 -12.31 30.28 -6.59
CA LYS A 173 -12.01 29.91 -5.21
C LYS A 173 -13.19 29.24 -4.49
N PRO A 174 -14.42 29.79 -4.53
CA PRO A 174 -15.58 29.12 -3.95
C PRO A 174 -15.83 27.71 -4.48
N LEU A 175 -15.61 27.48 -5.79
CA LEU A 175 -15.83 26.17 -6.40
C LEU A 175 -14.73 25.15 -6.04
N ALA A 176 -13.48 25.58 -5.85
CA ALA A 176 -12.36 24.68 -5.57
C ALA A 176 -12.11 24.43 -4.07
N GLU A 177 -12.27 25.44 -3.21
CA GLU A 177 -11.76 25.41 -1.82
C GLU A 177 -12.84 25.64 -0.76
N GLU A 178 -14.01 26.18 -1.11
CA GLU A 178 -15.04 26.59 -0.14
C GLU A 178 -16.27 25.67 -0.19
N ALA A 179 -16.08 24.41 -0.57
CA ALA A 179 -17.12 23.39 -0.45
C ALA A 179 -17.56 23.25 1.03
N PRO A 180 -18.86 23.06 1.32
CA PRO A 180 -19.34 22.94 2.69
C PRO A 180 -18.67 21.80 3.45
N LEU A 181 -18.20 22.09 4.66
CA LEU A 181 -17.68 21.08 5.58
C LEU A 181 -18.83 20.46 6.37
N TYR A 182 -18.92 19.13 6.35
CA TYR A 182 -19.96 18.38 7.06
C TYR A 182 -19.42 17.82 8.38
N SER A 183 -20.08 18.16 9.49
CA SER A 183 -19.92 17.44 10.76
C SER A 183 -20.90 16.28 10.79
N ARG A 184 -20.43 15.08 11.11
CA ARG A 184 -21.24 13.86 11.11
C ARG A 184 -21.18 13.16 12.47
N GLU A 185 -22.26 12.50 12.84
CA GLU A 185 -22.28 11.63 14.00
C GLU A 185 -21.39 10.41 13.73
N ALA A 186 -20.49 10.11 14.66
CA ALA A 186 -19.65 8.92 14.65
C ALA A 186 -20.03 8.04 15.84
N LYS A 187 -20.50 6.82 15.58
CA LYS A 187 -20.92 5.89 16.60
C LYS A 187 -20.32 4.49 16.35
N PRO A 188 -19.69 3.85 17.35
CA PRO A 188 -19.22 2.48 17.18
C PRO A 188 -20.40 1.52 16.96
N PRO A 189 -20.21 0.44 16.18
CA PRO A 189 -21.23 -0.60 16.00
C PRO A 189 -21.76 -1.17 17.34
N LYS A 190 -23.02 -1.62 17.35
CA LYS A 190 -23.60 -2.25 18.56
C LYS A 190 -22.93 -3.56 18.94
N THR A 191 -22.30 -4.23 17.98
CA THR A 191 -21.62 -5.52 18.12
C THR A 191 -20.14 -5.41 18.53
N THR A 192 -19.58 -4.20 18.66
CA THR A 192 -18.17 -3.98 19.03
C THR A 192 -17.86 -4.27 20.51
N LYS A 193 -18.56 -5.25 21.12
CA LYS A 193 -18.03 -5.91 22.31
C LYS A 193 -16.89 -6.81 21.85
N LEU A 194 -15.75 -6.20 21.55
CA LEU A 194 -14.47 -6.90 21.62
C LEU A 194 -14.44 -7.57 22.99
N THR A 195 -14.46 -8.90 23.01
CA THR A 195 -14.11 -9.63 24.23
C THR A 195 -12.76 -9.08 24.66
N LYS A 196 -12.72 -8.39 25.80
CA LYS A 196 -11.50 -7.70 26.28
C LYS A 196 -10.33 -8.64 26.48
N ASN A 197 -10.58 -9.95 26.48
CA ASN A 197 -9.63 -10.99 26.74
C ASN A 197 -9.52 -11.92 25.52
N THR A 198 -8.40 -11.85 24.82
CA THR A 198 -8.03 -12.78 23.74
C THR A 198 -8.07 -14.22 24.23
N LYS A 199 -7.69 -14.47 25.49
CA LYS A 199 -7.65 -15.81 26.09
C LYS A 199 -9.03 -16.46 26.18
N GLU A 200 -10.03 -15.76 26.73
CA GLU A 200 -11.42 -16.24 26.84
C GLU A 200 -12.05 -16.54 25.46
N LEU A 201 -11.70 -15.77 24.44
CA LEU A 201 -12.20 -16.01 23.10
C LEU A 201 -11.55 -17.24 22.46
N LEU A 202 -10.25 -17.39 22.67
CA LEU A 202 -9.46 -18.51 22.17
C LEU A 202 -9.84 -19.84 22.85
N GLU A 203 -10.31 -19.82 24.10
CA GLU A 203 -10.90 -20.97 24.80
C GLU A 203 -12.12 -21.55 24.05
N THR A 204 -12.79 -20.78 23.19
CA THR A 204 -13.94 -21.24 22.38
C THR A 204 -13.55 -21.87 21.04
N ILE A 205 -12.26 -22.02 20.77
CA ILE A 205 -11.74 -22.54 19.50
C ILE A 205 -11.29 -24.00 19.70
N PRO A 206 -12.06 -24.98 19.20
CA PRO A 206 -11.70 -26.38 19.37
C PRO A 206 -10.42 -26.70 18.59
N MET A 207 -9.45 -27.29 19.29
CA MET A 207 -8.22 -27.82 18.71
C MET A 207 -8.30 -29.35 18.65
N PRO A 208 -7.96 -29.99 17.52
CA PRO A 208 -8.04 -31.45 17.42
C PRO A 208 -6.93 -32.10 18.26
N PHE A 209 -7.31 -32.74 19.38
CA PHE A 209 -6.36 -33.36 20.31
C PHE A 209 -5.64 -34.57 19.71
N GLU A 210 -6.39 -35.47 19.05
CA GLU A 210 -5.84 -36.75 18.54
C GLU A 210 -4.91 -36.60 17.33
N ASN A 211 -4.89 -35.44 16.66
CA ASN A 211 -4.08 -35.17 15.46
C ASN A 211 -3.41 -33.79 15.49
N PHE A 212 -3.09 -33.28 16.68
CA PHE A 212 -2.61 -31.91 16.88
C PHE A 212 -1.40 -31.56 16.01
N VAL A 213 -0.37 -32.42 16.00
CA VAL A 213 0.86 -32.19 15.21
C VAL A 213 0.54 -32.09 13.72
N SER A 214 -0.26 -33.03 13.19
CA SER A 214 -0.68 -33.03 11.79
C SER A 214 -1.49 -31.78 11.44
N PHE A 215 -2.38 -31.35 12.35
CA PHE A 215 -3.15 -30.13 12.18
C PHE A 215 -2.26 -28.87 12.11
N VAL A 216 -1.24 -28.75 12.97
CA VAL A 216 -0.29 -27.62 12.92
C VAL A 216 0.53 -27.65 11.64
N VAL A 217 0.99 -28.83 11.23
CA VAL A 217 1.72 -29.02 9.97
C VAL A 217 0.88 -28.57 8.78
N GLU A 218 -0.37 -28.99 8.71
CA GLU A 218 -1.29 -28.57 7.63
C GLU A 218 -1.69 -27.09 7.75
N SER A 219 -1.73 -26.53 8.95
CA SER A 219 -2.07 -25.11 9.16
C SER A 219 -1.09 -24.17 8.48
N LEU A 220 0.23 -24.43 8.60
CA LEU A 220 1.23 -23.64 7.87
C LEU A 220 1.05 -23.75 6.36
N ARG A 221 0.79 -24.96 5.85
CA ARG A 221 0.54 -25.19 4.41
C ARG A 221 -0.70 -24.43 3.92
N ARG A 222 -1.80 -24.46 4.69
CA ARG A 222 -3.03 -23.71 4.39
C ARG A 222 -2.79 -22.21 4.40
N LEU A 223 -2.00 -21.70 5.33
CA LEU A 223 -1.62 -20.29 5.37
C LEU A 223 -0.80 -19.88 4.15
N LEU A 224 0.21 -20.64 3.78
CA LEU A 224 1.01 -20.36 2.58
C LEU A 224 0.21 -20.43 1.28
N ARG A 225 -0.87 -21.22 1.25
CA ARG A 225 -1.83 -21.26 0.13
C ARG A 225 -2.80 -20.08 0.14
N ASP A 226 -2.94 -19.34 1.23
CA ASP A 226 -3.86 -18.21 1.28
C ASP A 226 -3.36 -17.06 0.39
N PRO A 227 -4.17 -16.49 -0.53
CA PRO A 227 -3.70 -15.43 -1.44
C PRO A 227 -3.13 -14.18 -0.76
N THR A 228 -3.47 -13.93 0.51
CA THR A 228 -2.89 -12.84 1.30
C THR A 228 -1.40 -13.07 1.56
N ILE A 229 -1.01 -14.31 1.87
CA ILE A 229 0.37 -14.72 2.20
C ILE A 229 1.11 -15.25 0.96
N ALA A 230 0.44 -16.04 0.13
CA ALA A 230 1.02 -16.68 -1.05
C ALA A 230 1.80 -15.71 -1.95
N SER A 231 2.80 -16.25 -2.64
CA SER A 231 3.66 -15.48 -3.54
C SER A 231 2.85 -14.70 -4.56
N LYS A 232 3.12 -13.40 -4.66
CA LYS A 232 2.50 -12.53 -5.67
C LYS A 232 3.14 -12.66 -7.05
N ASN A 233 3.97 -13.68 -7.29
CA ASN A 233 4.73 -13.85 -8.53
C ASN A 233 3.89 -13.96 -9.78
N TRP A 234 2.70 -14.55 -9.68
CA TRP A 234 1.78 -14.61 -10.80
C TRP A 234 1.40 -13.21 -11.29
N VAL A 235 1.28 -12.24 -10.38
CA VAL A 235 0.99 -10.83 -10.70
C VAL A 235 2.23 -10.16 -11.28
N TYR A 236 3.34 -10.09 -10.54
CA TYR A 236 4.46 -9.23 -10.93
C TYR A 236 5.28 -9.75 -12.12
N ARG A 237 5.16 -11.03 -12.50
CA ARG A 237 5.81 -11.57 -13.71
C ARG A 237 5.16 -11.09 -15.02
N GLN A 238 3.97 -10.50 -14.94
CA GLN A 238 3.27 -9.92 -16.09
C GLN A 238 3.76 -8.50 -16.40
N TYR A 239 4.56 -7.90 -15.50
CA TYR A 239 5.07 -6.54 -15.63
C TYR A 239 6.60 -6.53 -15.76
N ASP A 240 7.11 -5.55 -16.50
CA ASP A 240 8.53 -5.25 -16.47
C ASP A 240 8.91 -4.62 -15.12
N HIS A 241 10.09 -4.97 -14.65
CA HIS A 241 10.70 -4.45 -13.43
C HIS A 241 12.17 -4.06 -13.67
N THR A 242 12.57 -3.80 -14.92
CA THR A 242 13.97 -3.55 -15.30
C THR A 242 14.18 -2.28 -16.13
N VAL A 243 13.12 -1.71 -16.71
CA VAL A 243 13.13 -0.47 -17.49
C VAL A 243 13.72 0.68 -16.63
N ARG A 244 14.55 1.52 -17.29
CA ARG A 244 15.44 2.52 -16.67
C ARG A 244 16.62 1.96 -15.88
N THR A 245 16.77 0.63 -15.79
CA THR A 245 17.88 -0.10 -15.14
C THR A 245 18.17 0.39 -13.73
N GLY A 246 17.13 0.80 -12.99
CA GLY A 246 17.24 1.34 -11.63
C GLY A 246 16.92 0.32 -10.54
N THR A 247 16.26 -0.79 -10.85
CA THR A 247 15.84 -1.79 -9.86
C THR A 247 17.04 -2.51 -9.25
N MET A 248 17.17 -2.43 -7.93
CA MET A 248 18.24 -3.09 -7.16
C MET A 248 17.73 -4.34 -6.45
N VAL A 249 16.47 -4.35 -5.99
CA VAL A 249 15.77 -5.53 -5.47
C VAL A 249 14.50 -5.74 -6.28
N LYS A 250 14.36 -6.94 -6.84
CA LYS A 250 13.17 -7.34 -7.61
C LYS A 250 11.99 -7.64 -6.69
N PRO A 251 10.74 -7.61 -7.19
CA PRO A 251 9.56 -7.95 -6.38
C PRO A 251 9.67 -9.32 -5.71
N GLY A 252 9.13 -9.44 -4.49
CA GLY A 252 9.10 -10.68 -3.69
C GLY A 252 9.92 -10.65 -2.40
N SER A 253 10.46 -9.48 -2.00
CA SER A 253 10.95 -9.21 -0.64
C SER A 253 10.05 -8.16 0.04
N ASP A 254 10.29 -7.85 1.31
CA ASP A 254 9.55 -6.87 2.13
C ASP A 254 9.31 -5.50 1.46
N ALA A 255 10.26 -5.00 0.67
CA ALA A 255 10.10 -3.73 -0.05
C ALA A 255 10.80 -3.75 -1.41
N ALA A 256 10.29 -2.97 -2.36
CA ALA A 256 10.96 -2.71 -3.63
C ALA A 256 12.10 -1.72 -3.43
N VAL A 257 13.29 -2.00 -3.95
CA VAL A 257 14.46 -1.10 -3.85
C VAL A 257 14.93 -0.69 -5.23
N TYR A 258 15.08 0.62 -5.44
CA TYR A 258 15.47 1.20 -6.73
C TYR A 258 16.35 2.44 -6.59
N PHE A 259 17.27 2.60 -7.54
CA PHE A 259 18.17 3.73 -7.65
C PHE A 259 17.57 4.84 -8.53
N VAL A 260 17.33 5.99 -7.92
CA VAL A 260 16.88 7.21 -8.60
C VAL A 260 18.10 7.97 -9.11
N ARG A 261 18.50 7.67 -10.35
CA ARG A 261 19.73 8.19 -11.00
C ARG A 261 19.89 9.71 -10.91
N TYR A 262 18.83 10.47 -11.24
CA TYR A 262 18.86 11.93 -11.25
C TYR A 262 19.06 12.54 -9.85
N ALA A 263 18.60 11.85 -8.81
CA ALA A 263 18.79 12.27 -7.42
C ALA A 263 20.07 11.70 -6.80
N ASN A 264 20.69 10.69 -7.45
CA ASN A 264 21.75 9.86 -6.89
C ASN A 264 21.38 9.31 -5.49
N LYS A 265 20.20 8.68 -5.41
CA LYS A 265 19.64 8.12 -4.16
C LYS A 265 19.09 6.72 -4.38
N ILE A 266 19.24 5.86 -3.38
CA ILE A 266 18.62 4.54 -3.32
C ILE A 266 17.36 4.67 -2.46
N LEU A 267 16.20 4.40 -3.05
CA LEU A 267 14.92 4.45 -2.34
C LEU A 267 14.34 3.05 -2.19
N ALA A 268 13.61 2.84 -1.12
CA ALA A 268 12.76 1.68 -0.92
C ALA A 268 11.30 2.11 -0.83
N ALA A 269 10.37 1.28 -1.30
CA ALA A 269 8.94 1.53 -1.21
C ALA A 269 8.17 0.25 -0.87
N THR A 270 7.13 0.41 -0.04
CA THR A 270 6.20 -0.65 0.38
C THR A 270 4.77 -0.12 0.47
N SER A 271 3.79 -1.02 0.54
CA SER A 271 2.39 -0.70 0.74
C SER A 271 1.73 -1.75 1.64
N ASP A 272 1.10 -1.33 2.74
CA ASP A 272 0.67 -2.22 3.81
C ASP A 272 -0.72 -1.86 4.33
N CYS A 273 -1.54 -2.89 4.62
CA CYS A 273 -2.86 -2.77 5.25
C CYS A 273 -3.46 -4.13 5.58
N ASN A 274 -3.66 -4.41 6.87
CA ASN A 274 -4.53 -5.49 7.30
C ASN A 274 -5.95 -4.98 7.53
N SER A 275 -6.82 -5.14 6.51
CA SER A 275 -8.21 -4.67 6.58
C SER A 275 -9.05 -5.42 7.62
N LEU A 276 -8.68 -6.66 7.98
CA LEU A 276 -9.37 -7.40 9.04
C LEU A 276 -9.11 -6.77 10.41
N TYR A 277 -7.88 -6.36 10.70
CA TYR A 277 -7.59 -5.61 11.92
C TYR A 277 -8.38 -4.31 11.96
N CYS A 278 -8.41 -3.58 10.85
CA CYS A 278 -9.16 -2.32 10.77
C CYS A 278 -10.69 -2.52 10.91
N ALA A 279 -11.22 -3.67 10.49
CA ALA A 279 -12.62 -4.03 10.69
C ALA A 279 -12.94 -4.34 12.16
N LEU A 280 -12.00 -4.95 12.89
CA LEU A 280 -12.14 -5.34 14.30
C LEU A 280 -11.89 -4.16 15.26
N ASP A 281 -10.80 -3.43 15.03
CA ASP A 281 -10.44 -2.17 15.69
C ASP A 281 -9.79 -1.22 14.67
N PRO A 282 -10.55 -0.24 14.12
CA PRO A 282 -10.04 0.66 13.08
C PRO A 282 -8.85 1.49 13.52
N ARG A 283 -8.79 1.91 14.80
CA ARG A 283 -7.69 2.74 15.30
C ARG A 283 -6.42 1.92 15.41
N GLU A 284 -6.52 0.72 15.99
CA GLU A 284 -5.36 -0.15 16.17
C GLU A 284 -4.87 -0.73 14.83
N GLY A 285 -5.78 -1.19 13.97
CA GLY A 285 -5.43 -1.69 12.64
C GLY A 285 -4.72 -0.65 11.77
N ALA A 286 -5.12 0.63 11.84
CA ALA A 286 -4.45 1.69 11.10
C ALA A 286 -3.05 2.04 11.68
N LYS A 287 -2.85 1.94 13.00
CA LYS A 287 -1.51 2.07 13.59
C LYS A 287 -0.59 0.96 13.09
N ILE A 288 -1.10 -0.28 13.08
CA ILE A 288 -0.36 -1.45 12.58
C ILE A 288 0.04 -1.25 11.13
N ALA A 289 -0.87 -0.79 10.25
CA ALA A 289 -0.56 -0.56 8.83
C ALA A 289 0.62 0.42 8.64
N VAL A 290 0.69 1.49 9.43
CA VAL A 290 1.83 2.43 9.39
C VAL A 290 3.10 1.79 9.96
N ALA A 291 2.98 1.08 11.09
CA ALA A 291 4.10 0.41 11.74
C ALA A 291 4.75 -0.66 10.86
N GLU A 292 3.93 -1.49 10.22
CA GLU A 292 4.32 -2.55 9.29
C GLU A 292 5.00 -1.97 8.04
N ALA A 293 4.44 -0.91 7.43
CA ALA A 293 5.11 -0.24 6.32
C ALA A 293 6.51 0.29 6.70
N ALA A 294 6.65 0.85 7.92
CA ALA A 294 7.97 1.26 8.41
C ALA A 294 8.90 0.07 8.69
N ARG A 295 8.34 -1.07 9.12
CA ARG A 295 9.05 -2.32 9.41
C ARG A 295 9.58 -2.97 8.14
N ASN A 296 8.75 -3.06 7.10
CA ASN A 296 9.14 -3.57 5.78
C ASN A 296 10.25 -2.73 5.14
N LEU A 297 10.18 -1.39 5.25
CA LEU A 297 11.30 -0.53 4.88
C LEU A 297 12.55 -0.79 5.71
N THR A 298 12.41 -1.01 7.02
CA THR A 298 13.54 -1.35 7.90
C THR A 298 14.22 -2.66 7.50
N CYS A 299 13.45 -3.71 7.22
CA CYS A 299 13.95 -5.00 6.75
C CYS A 299 14.70 -4.90 5.42
N SER A 300 14.36 -3.91 4.58
CA SER A 300 15.12 -3.60 3.36
C SER A 300 16.40 -2.77 3.58
N GLY A 301 16.64 -2.30 4.82
CA GLY A 301 17.74 -1.41 5.19
C GLY A 301 17.44 0.08 5.03
N ALA A 302 16.20 0.44 4.72
CA ALA A 302 15.79 1.82 4.51
C ALA A 302 15.36 2.50 5.81
N ARG A 303 15.63 3.80 5.91
CA ARG A 303 15.01 4.67 6.91
C ARG A 303 13.70 5.22 6.37
N PRO A 304 12.54 4.99 7.03
CA PRO A 304 11.26 5.59 6.64
C PRO A 304 11.34 7.11 6.51
N LEU A 305 10.71 7.68 5.48
CA LEU A 305 10.72 9.12 5.20
C LEU A 305 9.34 9.76 5.18
N ALA A 306 8.39 9.16 4.46
CA ALA A 306 7.10 9.77 4.18
C ALA A 306 6.06 8.72 3.82
N VAL A 307 4.80 9.08 4.06
CA VAL A 307 3.62 8.26 3.81
C VAL A 307 2.76 8.88 2.70
N THR A 308 2.10 8.03 1.93
CA THR A 308 0.87 8.34 1.21
C THR A 308 -0.21 7.37 1.67
N ASP A 309 -1.44 7.84 1.82
CA ASP A 309 -2.57 7.00 2.25
C ASP A 309 -3.61 6.84 1.15
N ASN A 310 -4.21 5.65 1.06
CA ASN A 310 -5.36 5.38 0.21
C ASN A 310 -6.49 4.83 1.08
N LEU A 311 -7.39 5.73 1.48
CA LEU A 311 -8.48 5.46 2.42
C LEU A 311 -9.69 4.91 1.67
N ASN A 312 -10.05 3.65 1.89
CA ASN A 312 -11.22 3.02 1.27
C ASN A 312 -12.24 2.63 2.35
N PHE A 313 -13.39 3.31 2.35
CA PHE A 313 -14.42 3.17 3.37
C PHE A 313 -15.83 3.15 2.76
N GLY A 314 -16.79 2.67 3.54
CA GLY A 314 -18.21 2.65 3.18
C GLY A 314 -18.84 4.05 3.12
N ASN A 315 -20.17 4.08 3.03
CA ASN A 315 -20.92 5.33 2.98
C ASN A 315 -20.78 6.14 4.30
N PRO A 316 -20.23 7.36 4.28
CA PRO A 316 -20.01 8.19 5.49
C PRO A 316 -21.31 8.78 6.08
N TYR A 317 -22.46 8.67 5.40
CA TYR A 317 -23.76 9.05 5.98
C TYR A 317 -24.20 8.09 7.09
N LYS A 318 -23.65 6.87 7.15
CA LYS A 318 -23.92 5.89 8.20
C LYS A 318 -22.98 6.14 9.39
N PRO A 319 -23.48 6.36 10.63
CA PRO A 319 -22.63 6.72 11.76
C PRO A 319 -21.53 5.72 12.12
N GLU A 320 -21.76 4.42 11.85
CA GLU A 320 -20.81 3.34 12.08
C GLU A 320 -19.64 3.37 11.08
N ASN A 321 -19.94 3.56 9.79
CA ASN A 321 -18.93 3.71 8.74
C ASN A 321 -18.09 4.98 8.96
N PHE A 322 -18.73 6.10 9.33
CA PHE A 322 -18.01 7.34 9.62
C PHE A 322 -17.13 7.22 10.87
N TRP A 323 -17.58 6.47 11.88
CA TRP A 323 -16.76 6.13 13.04
C TRP A 323 -15.51 5.32 12.64
N GLN A 324 -15.65 4.30 11.79
CA GLN A 324 -14.51 3.53 11.29
C GLN A 324 -13.49 4.42 10.54
N LEU A 325 -13.97 5.29 9.64
CA LEU A 325 -13.12 6.26 8.95
C LEU A 325 -12.37 7.16 9.93
N ARG A 326 -13.07 7.75 10.90
CA ARG A 326 -12.48 8.65 11.89
C ARG A 326 -11.41 7.93 12.71
N GLU A 327 -11.73 6.78 13.29
CA GLU A 327 -10.79 6.06 14.14
C GLU A 327 -9.56 5.56 13.36
N ALA A 328 -9.73 5.10 12.12
CA ALA A 328 -8.61 4.71 11.28
C ALA A 328 -7.68 5.89 10.94
N VAL A 329 -8.24 7.05 10.58
CA VAL A 329 -7.44 8.27 10.34
C VAL A 329 -6.71 8.72 11.60
N GLU A 330 -7.36 8.69 12.77
CA GLU A 330 -6.72 9.02 14.04
C GLU A 330 -5.59 8.04 14.40
N GLY A 331 -5.80 6.74 14.18
CA GLY A 331 -4.79 5.70 14.38
C GLY A 331 -3.56 5.88 13.49
N ALA A 332 -3.78 6.07 12.18
CA ALA A 332 -2.70 6.36 11.24
C ALA A 332 -1.96 7.66 11.62
N ALA A 333 -2.68 8.71 12.01
CA ALA A 333 -2.08 9.98 12.43
C ALA A 333 -1.24 9.84 13.71
N GLU A 334 -1.66 9.03 14.68
CA GLU A 334 -0.86 8.70 15.87
C GLU A 334 0.46 8.04 15.49
N ALA A 335 0.41 6.99 14.66
CA ALA A 335 1.60 6.28 14.23
C ALA A 335 2.54 7.17 13.41
N CYS A 336 2.02 7.93 12.44
CA CYS A 336 2.81 8.90 11.66
C CYS A 336 3.51 9.94 12.55
N ARG A 337 2.85 10.45 13.60
CA ARG A 337 3.48 11.35 14.57
C ARG A 337 4.59 10.67 15.36
N ALA A 338 4.38 9.42 15.80
CA ALA A 338 5.38 8.66 16.55
C ALA A 338 6.63 8.38 15.70
N PHE A 339 6.46 7.93 14.45
CA PHE A 339 7.56 7.65 13.52
C PHE A 339 8.21 8.92 12.95
N GLY A 340 7.57 10.09 13.09
CA GLY A 340 8.02 11.32 12.46
C GLY A 340 7.91 11.30 10.94
N THR A 341 6.94 10.56 10.40
CA THR A 341 6.70 10.38 8.97
C THR A 341 5.51 11.26 8.52
N PRO A 342 5.73 12.33 7.73
CA PRO A 342 4.63 13.13 7.21
C PRO A 342 3.83 12.37 6.16
N VAL A 343 2.51 12.59 6.15
CA VAL A 343 1.64 12.23 5.02
C VAL A 343 1.81 13.31 3.95
N THR A 344 2.29 12.92 2.77
CA THR A 344 2.69 13.84 1.69
C THR A 344 1.69 13.92 0.53
N GLY A 345 0.75 12.99 0.50
CA GLY A 345 -0.34 12.91 -0.46
C GLY A 345 -1.24 11.72 -0.09
N GLY A 346 -2.34 11.56 -0.80
CA GLY A 346 -3.24 10.45 -0.57
C GLY A 346 -4.52 10.52 -1.40
N ASN A 347 -5.39 9.55 -1.17
CA ASN A 347 -6.69 9.43 -1.80
C ASN A 347 -7.74 8.99 -0.77
N VAL A 348 -8.98 9.46 -0.96
CA VAL A 348 -10.12 9.05 -0.13
C VAL A 348 -11.24 8.55 -1.04
N SER A 349 -11.44 7.24 -1.03
CA SER A 349 -12.54 6.54 -1.67
C SER A 349 -13.61 6.21 -0.63
N LEU A 350 -14.80 6.76 -0.81
CA LEU A 350 -15.97 6.53 0.06
C LEU A 350 -17.06 5.79 -0.71
N TYR A 351 -18.13 5.38 -0.02
CA TYR A 351 -19.26 4.65 -0.64
C TYR A 351 -18.89 3.27 -1.18
N ASN A 352 -17.80 2.68 -0.69
CA ASN A 352 -17.36 1.33 -1.06
C ASN A 352 -18.26 0.27 -0.40
N GLU A 353 -19.44 0.08 -0.96
CA GLU A 353 -20.43 -0.87 -0.50
C GLU A 353 -21.34 -1.32 -1.65
N SER A 354 -21.86 -2.52 -1.50
CA SER A 354 -22.76 -3.17 -2.46
C SER A 354 -23.91 -3.85 -1.69
N PRO A 355 -24.91 -4.45 -2.38
CA PRO A 355 -25.94 -5.22 -1.70
C PRO A 355 -25.39 -6.39 -0.85
N ALA A 356 -24.17 -6.87 -1.15
CA ALA A 356 -23.50 -7.91 -0.37
C ALA A 356 -22.92 -7.40 0.97
N GLY A 357 -22.75 -6.08 1.13
CA GLY A 357 -22.20 -5.47 2.32
C GLY A 357 -21.22 -4.34 2.03
N VAL A 358 -20.71 -3.78 3.12
CA VAL A 358 -19.65 -2.75 3.13
C VAL A 358 -18.30 -3.46 3.08
N VAL A 359 -17.32 -2.85 2.40
CA VAL A 359 -15.93 -3.33 2.48
C VAL A 359 -15.40 -3.23 3.91
N ASP A 360 -14.43 -4.08 4.24
CA ASP A 360 -13.65 -3.87 5.47
C ASP A 360 -12.92 -2.51 5.35
N PRO A 361 -12.84 -1.71 6.44
CA PRO A 361 -12.05 -0.49 6.47
C PRO A 361 -10.63 -0.75 5.96
N THR A 362 -10.20 -0.01 4.94
CA THR A 362 -8.92 -0.28 4.28
C THR A 362 -8.13 1.02 4.10
N PRO A 363 -7.48 1.53 5.17
CA PRO A 363 -6.56 2.66 5.10
C PRO A 363 -5.18 2.18 4.62
N THR A 364 -5.01 1.98 3.31
CA THR A 364 -3.74 1.49 2.77
C THR A 364 -2.63 2.52 2.90
N ILE A 365 -1.50 2.11 3.49
CA ILE A 365 -0.35 2.97 3.73
C ILE A 365 0.74 2.63 2.72
N GLY A 366 0.99 3.54 1.77
CA GLY A 366 2.20 3.52 0.96
C GLY A 366 3.31 4.28 1.68
N MET A 367 4.51 3.72 1.79
CA MET A 367 5.63 4.37 2.46
C MET A 367 6.91 4.31 1.64
N VAL A 368 7.66 5.41 1.62
CA VAL A 368 8.96 5.50 0.97
C VAL A 368 10.05 5.72 2.02
N GLY A 369 11.18 5.03 1.84
CA GLY A 369 12.36 5.13 2.68
C GLY A 369 13.64 5.38 1.89
N LEU A 370 14.69 5.85 2.58
CA LEU A 370 16.02 6.07 2.01
C LEU A 370 17.00 5.02 2.51
N ILE A 371 17.75 4.44 1.57
CA ILE A 371 18.91 3.61 1.85
C ILE A 371 20.16 4.47 1.58
N GLU A 372 21.01 4.63 2.59
CA GLU A 372 22.17 5.54 2.50
C GLU A 372 23.27 4.99 1.57
N LYS A 373 23.43 3.67 1.52
CA LYS A 373 24.48 2.98 0.76
C LYS A 373 24.00 1.63 0.26
N GLU A 374 24.52 1.20 -0.88
CA GLU A 374 24.20 -0.09 -1.49
C GLU A 374 24.48 -1.28 -0.56
N GLU A 375 25.55 -1.21 0.26
CA GLU A 375 25.89 -2.24 1.25
C GLU A 375 24.86 -2.42 2.38
N HIS A 376 23.91 -1.50 2.54
CA HIS A 376 22.83 -1.61 3.52
C HIS A 376 21.58 -2.31 2.95
N ILE A 377 21.52 -2.55 1.64
CA ILE A 377 20.36 -3.22 1.03
C ILE A 377 20.26 -4.63 1.60
N THR A 378 19.13 -4.92 2.23
CA THR A 378 18.83 -6.20 2.87
C THR A 378 17.55 -6.78 2.27
N THR A 379 17.42 -8.11 2.29
CA THR A 379 16.26 -8.84 1.74
C THR A 379 15.86 -9.92 2.73
N GLN A 380 14.61 -10.40 2.70
CA GLN A 380 14.09 -11.40 3.64
C GLN A 380 14.82 -12.74 3.63
N TRP A 381 15.33 -13.19 2.49
CA TRP A 381 15.75 -14.58 2.36
C TRP A 381 17.10 -14.88 2.98
N PHE A 382 17.18 -16.01 3.71
CA PHE A 382 18.41 -16.58 4.24
C PHE A 382 19.47 -16.78 3.15
N LYS A 383 20.75 -16.59 3.53
CA LYS A 383 21.85 -16.50 2.58
C LYS A 383 22.68 -17.77 2.51
N ASN A 384 23.03 -18.35 3.65
CA ASN A 384 23.88 -19.53 3.72
C ASN A 384 23.42 -20.50 4.80
N ALA A 385 23.60 -21.79 4.57
CA ALA A 385 23.52 -22.78 5.64
C ALA A 385 24.57 -22.48 6.73
N GLY A 386 24.18 -22.58 7.99
CA GLY A 386 25.00 -22.21 9.14
C GLY A 386 24.85 -20.75 9.59
N ASP A 387 24.17 -19.89 8.84
CA ASP A 387 23.81 -18.56 9.35
C ASP A 387 22.90 -18.72 10.60
N GLU A 388 23.11 -17.86 11.60
CA GLU A 388 22.42 -17.86 12.88
C GLU A 388 21.14 -17.02 12.78
N ILE A 389 20.02 -17.57 13.26
CA ILE A 389 18.69 -16.96 13.18
C ILE A 389 18.36 -16.33 14.54
N ILE A 390 17.98 -15.05 14.52
CA ILE A 390 17.64 -14.27 15.71
C ILE A 390 16.26 -13.63 15.50
N LEU A 391 15.39 -13.74 16.48
CA LEU A 391 14.19 -12.91 16.59
C LEU A 391 14.57 -11.64 17.34
N VAL A 392 14.40 -10.48 16.71
CA VAL A 392 14.42 -9.18 17.38
C VAL A 392 12.98 -8.81 17.69
N GLY A 393 12.65 -8.70 18.97
CA GLY A 393 11.29 -8.71 19.49
C GLY A 393 11.07 -9.84 20.49
N LYS A 394 9.82 -10.11 20.82
CA LYS A 394 9.42 -11.22 21.71
C LYS A 394 8.55 -12.22 20.94
N VAL A 395 8.57 -13.47 21.35
CA VAL A 395 7.52 -14.42 20.93
C VAL A 395 6.20 -13.96 21.57
N GLY A 396 5.19 -13.72 20.75
CA GLY A 396 3.86 -13.27 21.20
C GLY A 396 2.84 -14.40 21.30
N ASP A 397 1.60 -14.03 21.61
CA ASP A 397 0.46 -14.94 21.82
C ASP A 397 -0.87 -14.39 21.28
N GLU A 398 -0.85 -13.26 20.57
CA GLU A 398 -2.06 -12.58 20.09
C GLU A 398 -2.56 -13.16 18.76
N LEU A 399 -3.56 -14.04 18.84
CA LEU A 399 -4.20 -14.66 17.67
C LEU A 399 -5.45 -13.92 17.17
N GLY A 400 -5.94 -12.93 17.89
CA GLY A 400 -7.17 -12.22 17.51
C GLY A 400 -7.03 -11.53 16.16
N GLY A 401 -8.04 -11.68 15.30
CA GLY A 401 -7.99 -11.19 13.92
C GLY A 401 -6.99 -11.90 13.00
N SER A 402 -6.27 -12.94 13.47
CA SER A 402 -5.19 -13.54 12.68
C SER A 402 -5.66 -14.27 11.43
N ARG A 403 -4.76 -14.37 10.45
CA ARG A 403 -4.94 -15.20 9.26
C ARG A 403 -5.10 -16.67 9.64
N PHE A 404 -4.46 -17.13 10.70
CA PHE A 404 -4.65 -18.49 11.22
C PHE A 404 -6.11 -18.73 11.63
N LEU A 405 -6.72 -17.83 12.41
CA LEU A 405 -8.13 -17.98 12.78
C LEU A 405 -9.05 -17.95 11.56
N LYS A 406 -8.79 -17.04 10.61
CA LYS A 406 -9.60 -16.90 9.39
C LYS A 406 -9.49 -18.14 8.51
N VAL A 407 -8.28 -18.61 8.22
CA VAL A 407 -8.02 -19.67 7.23
C VAL A 407 -8.23 -21.05 7.82
N CYS A 408 -7.72 -21.31 9.03
CA CYS A 408 -7.77 -22.63 9.64
C CYS A 408 -9.10 -22.92 10.32
N HIS A 409 -9.75 -21.89 10.90
CA HIS A 409 -10.97 -22.03 11.69
C HIS A 409 -12.19 -21.32 11.11
N GLY A 410 -12.06 -20.54 10.03
CA GLY A 410 -13.18 -19.78 9.45
C GLY A 410 -13.68 -18.64 10.33
N LYS A 411 -12.87 -18.17 11.29
CA LYS A 411 -13.27 -17.20 12.31
C LYS A 411 -12.60 -15.84 12.07
N ARG A 412 -13.37 -14.76 12.16
CA ARG A 412 -12.94 -13.36 12.04
C ARG A 412 -13.24 -12.61 13.34
N ILE A 413 -12.56 -12.98 14.42
CA ILE A 413 -12.93 -12.59 15.79
C ILE A 413 -11.69 -12.22 16.62
N GLY A 414 -11.93 -11.52 17.73
CA GLY A 414 -10.92 -11.15 18.71
C GLY A 414 -10.38 -9.75 18.49
N PRO A 415 -9.80 -9.13 19.54
CA PRO A 415 -9.07 -7.89 19.34
C PRO A 415 -7.86 -8.17 18.44
N PRO A 416 -7.56 -7.29 17.46
CA PRO A 416 -6.28 -7.38 16.76
C PRO A 416 -5.11 -7.24 17.74
N PRO A 417 -3.91 -7.68 17.37
CA PRO A 417 -2.73 -7.55 18.22
C PRO A 417 -2.45 -6.07 18.54
N HIS A 418 -1.93 -5.78 19.72
CA HIS A 418 -1.59 -4.42 20.12
C HIS A 418 -0.20 -4.01 19.59
N VAL A 419 -0.08 -2.79 19.06
CA VAL A 419 1.20 -2.18 18.69
C VAL A 419 1.60 -1.08 19.69
N ASP A 420 2.66 -1.35 20.45
CA ASP A 420 3.37 -0.31 21.20
C ASP A 420 4.32 0.42 20.23
N LEU A 421 3.92 1.62 19.82
CA LEU A 421 4.69 2.43 18.86
C LEU A 421 6.10 2.78 19.36
N GLY A 422 6.29 2.94 20.68
CA GLY A 422 7.61 3.21 21.25
C GLY A 422 8.53 2.00 21.07
N ARG A 423 8.04 0.82 21.45
CA ARG A 423 8.76 -0.45 21.28
C ARG A 423 9.01 -0.79 19.81
N GLU A 424 8.05 -0.53 18.94
CA GLU A 424 8.20 -0.72 17.49
C GLU A 424 9.35 0.14 16.94
N ILE A 425 9.42 1.41 17.32
CA ILE A 425 10.50 2.33 16.92
C ILE A 425 11.86 1.86 17.45
N GLU A 426 11.94 1.42 18.71
CA GLU A 426 13.16 0.87 19.32
C GLU A 426 13.70 -0.33 18.52
N ILE A 427 12.84 -1.30 18.23
CA ILE A 427 13.20 -2.51 17.48
C ILE A 427 13.63 -2.18 16.05
N GLN A 428 12.87 -1.35 15.34
CA GLN A 428 13.22 -0.96 13.98
C GLN A 428 14.54 -0.17 13.93
N ASN A 429 14.80 0.73 14.89
CA ASN A 429 16.09 1.43 14.97
C ASN A 429 17.25 0.45 15.17
N ALA A 430 17.10 -0.48 16.12
CA ALA A 430 18.13 -1.46 16.41
C ALA A 430 18.48 -2.34 15.18
N VAL A 431 17.46 -2.82 14.46
CA VAL A 431 17.67 -3.60 13.24
C VAL A 431 18.37 -2.77 12.16
N ARG A 432 17.95 -1.52 11.92
CA ARG A 432 18.64 -0.64 10.95
C ARG A 432 20.10 -0.39 11.34
N ASP A 433 20.40 -0.24 12.62
CA ASP A 433 21.77 -0.02 13.08
C ASP A 433 22.63 -1.28 12.92
N LEU A 434 22.07 -2.48 13.13
CA LEU A 434 22.75 -3.74 12.83
C LEU A 434 23.02 -3.92 11.33
N ILE A 435 22.06 -3.56 10.47
CA ILE A 435 22.22 -3.55 9.01
C ILE A 435 23.35 -2.60 8.60
N ARG A 436 23.34 -1.36 9.10
CA ARG A 436 24.38 -0.35 8.83
C ARG A 436 25.76 -0.76 9.34
N ALA A 437 25.82 -1.54 10.41
CA ALA A 437 27.06 -2.11 10.94
C ALA A 437 27.57 -3.31 10.13
N GLY A 438 26.84 -3.75 9.09
CA GLY A 438 27.21 -4.88 8.23
C GLY A 438 27.10 -6.24 8.91
N LEU A 439 26.27 -6.36 9.96
CA LEU A 439 26.15 -7.58 10.75
C LEU A 439 25.06 -8.53 10.22
N VAL A 440 24.03 -7.97 9.58
CA VAL A 440 22.85 -8.68 9.10
C VAL A 440 23.04 -9.25 7.70
N ARG A 441 22.64 -10.51 7.50
CA ARG A 441 22.62 -11.22 6.21
C ARG A 441 21.26 -11.20 5.55
N SER A 442 20.20 -11.34 6.33
CA SER A 442 18.81 -11.19 5.91
C SER A 442 17.97 -10.62 7.05
N ALA A 443 16.88 -9.93 6.73
CA ALA A 443 15.92 -9.42 7.69
C ALA A 443 14.53 -9.52 7.07
N HIS A 444 13.58 -10.04 7.83
CA HIS A 444 12.20 -10.22 7.42
C HIS A 444 11.27 -9.91 8.58
N ASP A 445 10.19 -9.20 8.30
CA ASP A 445 9.19 -8.83 9.28
C ASP A 445 8.29 -10.04 9.68
N CYS A 446 7.55 -9.93 10.78
CA CYS A 446 6.58 -10.95 11.19
C CYS A 446 5.17 -10.36 11.20
N SER A 447 4.41 -10.63 10.14
CA SER A 447 3.08 -10.11 9.87
C SER A 447 2.03 -11.24 9.79
N GLU A 448 1.25 -11.33 8.71
CA GLU A 448 0.20 -12.34 8.55
C GLU A 448 0.72 -13.78 8.60
N GLY A 449 0.05 -14.62 9.39
CA GLY A 449 0.42 -16.01 9.62
C GLY A 449 1.57 -16.19 10.61
N GLY A 450 2.16 -15.11 11.11
CA GLY A 450 3.06 -15.12 12.25
C GLY A 450 4.47 -15.65 11.96
N LEU A 451 5.17 -16.00 13.04
CA LEU A 451 6.59 -16.37 13.00
C LEU A 451 6.87 -17.57 12.10
N ALA A 452 5.98 -18.56 12.06
CA ALA A 452 6.17 -19.74 11.21
C ALA A 452 6.14 -19.39 9.71
N VAL A 453 5.28 -18.45 9.31
CA VAL A 453 5.24 -17.96 7.92
C VAL A 453 6.48 -17.15 7.61
N ALA A 454 6.88 -16.22 8.49
CA ALA A 454 8.11 -15.44 8.29
C ALA A 454 9.35 -16.34 8.14
N LEU A 455 9.48 -17.40 8.96
CA LEU A 455 10.56 -18.38 8.84
C LEU A 455 10.49 -19.15 7.52
N ALA A 456 9.29 -19.55 7.06
CA ALA A 456 9.11 -20.22 5.78
C ALA A 456 9.46 -19.31 4.60
N GLU A 457 9.01 -18.05 4.59
CA GLU A 457 9.31 -17.10 3.52
C GLU A 457 10.81 -16.72 3.48
N SER A 458 11.46 -16.67 4.64
CA SER A 458 12.92 -16.50 4.74
C SER A 458 13.69 -17.67 4.09
N CYS A 459 13.11 -18.87 4.06
CA CYS A 459 13.70 -20.05 3.42
C CYS A 459 13.61 -20.03 1.88
N PHE A 460 12.74 -19.21 1.29
CA PHE A 460 12.43 -19.19 -0.15
C PHE A 460 13.38 -18.30 -0.97
N ASN A 461 14.69 -18.42 -0.76
CA ASN A 461 15.66 -17.60 -1.48
C ASN A 461 15.58 -17.87 -3.01
N PRO A 462 15.42 -16.83 -3.86
CA PRO A 462 15.32 -16.98 -5.31
C PRO A 462 16.51 -17.66 -5.99
N THR A 463 17.68 -17.69 -5.35
CA THR A 463 18.88 -18.36 -5.89
C THR A 463 19.05 -19.80 -5.42
N GLY A 464 18.21 -20.27 -4.49
CA GLY A 464 18.25 -21.62 -3.95
C GLY A 464 17.49 -21.72 -2.63
N LEU A 465 16.71 -22.77 -2.44
CA LEU A 465 15.92 -22.98 -1.22
C LEU A 465 16.83 -23.39 -0.05
N TYR A 466 16.50 -22.90 1.14
CA TYR A 466 17.18 -23.22 2.40
C TYR A 466 16.21 -23.81 3.42
N GLY A 467 16.73 -24.51 4.41
CA GLY A 467 16.00 -24.99 5.57
C GLY A 467 16.28 -24.11 6.78
N ALA A 468 15.62 -24.40 7.89
CA ALA A 468 15.93 -23.80 9.18
C ALA A 468 15.65 -24.80 10.30
N ASP A 469 16.52 -24.86 11.31
CA ASP A 469 16.30 -25.61 12.54
C ASP A 469 16.15 -24.60 13.67
N VAL A 470 14.91 -24.46 14.15
CA VAL A 470 14.50 -23.43 15.10
C VAL A 470 13.99 -24.08 16.38
N ASP A 471 14.41 -23.53 17.50
CA ASP A 471 13.93 -23.85 18.83
C ASP A 471 13.32 -22.60 19.46
N LEU A 472 12.00 -22.61 19.64
CA LEU A 472 11.31 -21.50 20.27
C LEU A 472 11.45 -21.54 21.80
N GLY A 473 11.93 -22.67 22.37
CA GLY A 473 12.06 -22.87 23.81
C GLY A 473 10.72 -22.84 24.53
N GLY A 474 10.51 -23.73 25.49
CA GLY A 474 9.34 -23.61 26.36
C GLY A 474 9.40 -22.27 27.10
N VAL A 475 8.38 -21.43 26.91
CA VAL A 475 7.99 -20.51 27.98
C VAL A 475 7.91 -21.38 29.23
N GLU A 476 8.66 -21.07 30.30
CA GLU A 476 8.42 -21.69 31.61
C GLU A 476 7.06 -21.22 32.15
N ALA A 477 5.98 -21.59 31.47
CA ALA A 477 4.66 -21.70 32.04
C ALA A 477 4.65 -23.08 32.70
N ALA A 478 4.80 -23.09 34.02
CA ALA A 478 4.60 -24.27 34.84
C ALA A 478 3.26 -24.93 34.50
N VAL A 479 3.29 -26.05 33.79
CA VAL A 479 2.13 -26.94 33.66
C VAL A 479 2.29 -28.03 34.72
N PRO A 480 1.43 -28.08 35.77
CA PRO A 480 1.28 -29.31 36.53
C PRO A 480 0.71 -30.35 35.57
N ALA A 481 1.35 -31.51 35.53
CA ALA A 481 0.81 -32.68 34.87
C ALA A 481 -0.64 -32.94 35.33
N ALA A 482 -1.49 -33.31 34.37
CA ALA A 482 -2.88 -33.76 34.51
C ALA A 482 -4.00 -32.70 34.51
N SER A 483 -4.26 -32.11 33.34
CA SER A 483 -5.65 -31.90 32.87
C SER A 483 -5.67 -31.75 31.35
N SER A 484 -6.45 -32.61 30.70
CA SER A 484 -6.69 -32.65 29.26
C SER A 484 -7.55 -31.48 28.81
N GLU A 485 -6.94 -30.38 28.37
CA GLU A 485 -7.52 -29.36 27.48
C GLU A 485 -6.43 -28.31 27.19
N TYR A 486 -5.84 -28.36 25.99
CA TYR A 486 -4.88 -27.33 25.56
C TYR A 486 -5.66 -26.06 25.19
N LEU A 487 -5.64 -25.05 26.07
CA LEU A 487 -6.21 -23.73 25.79
C LEU A 487 -5.35 -23.00 24.76
N ALA A 488 -5.98 -22.43 23.72
CA ALA A 488 -5.30 -21.81 22.57
C ALA A 488 -4.35 -20.64 22.90
N GLY A 489 -4.22 -20.17 24.15
CA GLY A 489 -3.18 -19.21 24.57
C GLY A 489 -1.81 -19.83 24.88
N ASP A 490 -1.74 -21.13 25.20
CA ASP A 490 -0.50 -21.82 25.62
C ASP A 490 -0.09 -22.95 24.64
N THR A 491 -0.67 -22.94 23.42
CA THR A 491 -0.45 -24.00 22.43
C THR A 491 0.70 -23.68 21.48
N PRO A 492 1.42 -24.71 20.98
CA PRO A 492 2.38 -24.53 19.89
C PRO A 492 1.79 -23.79 18.67
N ALA A 493 0.51 -23.99 18.34
CA ALA A 493 -0.15 -23.28 17.24
C ALA A 493 -0.19 -21.76 17.48
N ALA A 494 -0.46 -21.33 18.71
CA ALA A 494 -0.46 -19.91 19.05
C ALA A 494 0.95 -19.31 18.99
N THR A 495 1.94 -20.02 19.50
CA THR A 495 3.35 -19.61 19.42
C THR A 495 3.82 -19.44 17.96
N LEU A 496 3.36 -20.30 17.06
CA LEU A 496 3.75 -20.30 15.64
C LEU A 496 3.01 -19.26 14.81
N PHE A 497 1.71 -19.08 15.05
CA PHE A 497 0.82 -18.36 14.13
C PHE A 497 0.19 -17.08 14.71
N ASN A 498 0.58 -16.66 15.92
CA ASN A 498 0.21 -15.33 16.41
C ASN A 498 0.82 -14.23 15.55
N GLU A 499 0.09 -13.12 15.45
CA GLU A 499 0.47 -11.97 14.63
C GLU A 499 0.84 -10.78 15.53
N SER A 500 1.34 -11.05 16.74
CA SER A 500 1.87 -10.02 17.64
C SER A 500 2.88 -9.11 16.95
N GLN A 501 2.85 -7.83 17.32
CA GLN A 501 3.57 -6.77 16.62
C GLN A 501 5.02 -6.64 17.09
N SER A 502 5.81 -5.82 16.38
CA SER A 502 7.20 -5.50 16.71
C SER A 502 8.14 -6.70 16.76
N ARG A 503 8.15 -7.48 15.67
CA ARG A 503 8.98 -8.69 15.52
C ARG A 503 9.64 -8.71 14.14
N ILE A 504 10.95 -8.93 14.13
CA ILE A 504 11.76 -9.07 12.92
C ILE A 504 12.67 -10.28 13.09
N VAL A 505 12.65 -11.19 12.12
CA VAL A 505 13.60 -12.30 12.00
C VAL A 505 14.82 -11.79 11.24
N ILE A 506 15.99 -11.88 11.85
CA ILE A 506 17.27 -11.59 11.18
C ILE A 506 18.13 -12.84 11.11
N SER A 507 18.97 -12.92 10.08
CA SER A 507 20.09 -13.86 10.04
C SER A 507 21.44 -13.13 10.12
N VAL A 508 22.42 -13.73 10.78
CA VAL A 508 23.80 -13.23 10.89
C VAL A 508 24.78 -14.38 10.69
N THR A 509 26.04 -14.09 10.39
CA THR A 509 27.04 -15.17 10.38
C THR A 509 27.37 -15.63 11.80
N PRO A 510 27.86 -16.87 12.00
CA PRO A 510 28.32 -17.35 13.30
C PRO A 510 29.32 -16.42 13.98
N GLU A 511 30.25 -15.81 13.22
CA GLU A 511 31.25 -14.90 13.75
C GLU A 511 30.66 -13.58 14.26
N ASN A 512 29.52 -13.16 13.68
CA ASN A 512 28.84 -11.92 14.06
C ASN A 512 27.79 -12.12 15.16
N LEU A 513 27.49 -13.37 15.56
CA LEU A 513 26.44 -13.69 16.53
C LEU A 513 26.67 -12.97 17.88
N GLU A 514 27.81 -13.21 18.53
CA GLU A 514 28.09 -12.64 19.86
C GLU A 514 28.06 -11.11 19.85
N LYS A 515 28.63 -10.51 18.80
CA LYS A 515 28.63 -9.04 18.61
C LYS A 515 27.21 -8.50 18.46
N THR A 516 26.37 -9.17 17.66
CA THR A 516 24.98 -8.78 17.43
C THR A 516 24.16 -8.85 18.72
N MET A 517 24.24 -9.98 19.43
CA MET A 517 23.57 -10.17 20.72
C MET A 517 24.02 -9.13 21.75
N SER A 518 25.31 -8.80 21.80
CA SER A 518 25.84 -7.77 22.70
C SER A 518 25.26 -6.38 22.41
N ILE A 519 25.09 -6.03 21.12
CA ILE A 519 24.49 -4.74 20.73
C ILE A 519 23.03 -4.68 21.16
N LEU A 520 22.24 -5.73 20.87
CA LEU A 520 20.83 -5.80 21.24
C LEU A 520 20.64 -5.75 22.76
N GLN A 521 21.46 -6.50 23.51
CA GLN A 521 21.43 -6.51 24.97
C GLN A 521 21.79 -5.14 25.58
N LYS A 522 22.79 -4.44 25.03
CA LYS A 522 23.17 -3.09 25.49
C LYS A 522 22.09 -2.04 25.21
N GLY A 523 21.32 -2.23 24.13
CA GLY A 523 20.19 -1.37 23.78
C GLY A 523 18.89 -1.71 24.50
N ASP A 524 18.88 -2.70 25.40
CA ASP A 524 17.67 -3.24 26.05
C ASP A 524 16.57 -3.65 25.04
N VAL A 525 16.99 -4.11 23.86
CA VAL A 525 16.09 -4.54 22.80
C VAL A 525 15.76 -6.01 23.05
N PRO A 526 14.47 -6.40 23.19
CA PRO A 526 14.12 -7.81 23.33
C PRO A 526 14.61 -8.61 22.13
N HIS A 527 15.21 -9.77 22.41
CA HIS A 527 15.72 -10.62 21.35
C HIS A 527 15.91 -12.06 21.84
N GLN A 528 15.91 -13.00 20.91
CA GLN A 528 16.14 -14.42 21.16
C GLN A 528 16.86 -15.05 19.98
N ARG A 529 17.92 -15.83 20.25
CA ARG A 529 18.48 -16.73 19.24
C ARG A 529 17.49 -17.88 19.04
N LEU A 530 17.02 -18.03 17.80
CA LEU A 530 16.06 -19.06 17.43
C LEU A 530 16.73 -20.36 16.99
N GLY A 531 17.87 -20.28 16.31
CA GLY A 531 18.54 -21.46 15.76
C GLY A 531 19.39 -21.13 14.56
N THR A 532 19.44 -22.02 13.58
CA THR A 532 20.36 -21.92 12.44
C THR A 532 19.68 -22.22 11.11
N VAL A 533 20.15 -21.58 10.04
CA VAL A 533 19.78 -21.91 8.66
C VAL A 533 20.39 -23.26 8.30
N THR A 534 19.61 -24.13 7.67
CA THR A 534 19.98 -25.52 7.33
C THR A 534 19.68 -25.83 5.86
N GLY A 535 19.46 -27.11 5.55
CA GLY A 535 19.37 -27.65 4.19
C GLY A 535 17.98 -27.56 3.57
N ASP A 536 17.16 -28.60 3.73
CA ASP A 536 15.97 -28.85 2.91
C ASP A 536 14.66 -28.95 3.70
N GLU A 537 14.72 -28.79 5.03
CA GLU A 537 13.54 -28.82 5.91
C GLU A 537 13.46 -27.57 6.78
N LEU A 538 12.23 -27.08 6.98
CA LEU A 538 11.90 -26.22 8.11
C LEU A 538 11.55 -27.11 9.29
N ARG A 539 12.32 -27.01 10.37
CA ARG A 539 12.09 -27.71 11.63
C ARG A 539 11.88 -26.69 12.73
N ILE A 540 10.74 -26.77 13.41
CA ILE A 540 10.43 -25.89 14.54
C ILE A 540 10.09 -26.73 15.76
N ARG A 541 10.86 -26.56 16.83
CA ARG A 541 10.54 -27.08 18.16
C ARG A 541 9.80 -25.99 18.93
N ALA A 542 8.62 -26.31 19.44
CA ALA A 542 7.84 -25.41 20.30
C ALA A 542 7.21 -26.22 21.43
N ASN A 543 7.46 -25.81 22.68
CA ASN A 543 7.13 -26.58 23.87
C ASN A 543 7.74 -28.01 23.79
N THR A 544 6.91 -29.05 23.88
CA THR A 544 7.33 -30.46 23.78
C THR A 544 7.21 -31.02 22.36
N GLU A 545 6.69 -30.25 21.41
CA GLU A 545 6.37 -30.72 20.06
C GLU A 545 7.46 -30.35 19.04
N ASN A 546 7.59 -31.18 18.01
CA ASN A 546 8.54 -31.00 16.91
C ASN A 546 7.79 -31.06 15.58
N PHE A 547 7.79 -29.95 14.84
CA PHE A 547 7.14 -29.83 13.55
C PHE A 547 8.19 -29.79 12.45
N ARG A 548 7.91 -30.48 11.33
CA ARG A 548 8.82 -30.57 10.20
C ARG A 548 8.07 -30.42 8.89
N TRP A 549 8.65 -29.67 7.97
CA TRP A 549 8.14 -29.47 6.64
C TRP A 549 9.27 -29.53 5.61
N PRO A 550 9.15 -30.34 4.55
CA PRO A 550 10.03 -30.22 3.38
C PRO A 550 9.87 -28.82 2.77
N ILE A 551 10.98 -28.12 2.54
CA ILE A 551 10.93 -26.74 2.01
C ILE A 551 10.36 -26.70 0.60
N THR A 552 10.60 -27.74 -0.20
CA THR A 552 10.04 -27.86 -1.55
C THR A 552 8.52 -27.85 -1.57
N ASP A 553 7.90 -28.47 -0.56
CA ASP A 553 6.45 -28.55 -0.42
C ASP A 553 5.86 -27.20 -0.02
N LEU A 554 6.49 -26.54 0.96
CA LEU A 554 6.08 -25.20 1.40
C LEU A 554 6.23 -24.19 0.27
N TYR A 555 7.36 -24.25 -0.46
CA TYR A 555 7.60 -23.38 -1.60
C TYR A 555 6.59 -23.60 -2.71
N ASP A 556 6.23 -24.85 -3.02
CA ASP A 556 5.20 -25.14 -4.03
C ASP A 556 3.83 -24.59 -3.61
N ASP A 557 3.44 -24.79 -2.36
CA ASP A 557 2.19 -24.26 -1.79
C ASP A 557 2.13 -22.73 -1.86
N TRP A 558 3.22 -22.06 -1.52
CA TRP A 558 3.35 -20.60 -1.56
C TRP A 558 3.44 -20.04 -2.99
N TRP A 559 4.31 -20.61 -3.83
CA TRP A 559 4.65 -20.10 -5.16
C TRP A 559 3.51 -20.28 -6.16
N ASN A 560 2.82 -21.43 -6.12
CA ASN A 560 1.85 -21.79 -7.14
C ASN A 560 0.40 -21.49 -6.77
N SER A 561 0.09 -21.05 -5.53
CA SER A 561 -1.29 -20.90 -5.08
C SER A 561 -2.12 -19.95 -5.95
N ILE A 562 -1.67 -18.71 -6.17
CA ILE A 562 -2.45 -17.72 -6.95
C ILE A 562 -2.67 -18.20 -8.38
N ARG A 563 -1.64 -18.79 -9.01
CA ARG A 563 -1.76 -19.38 -10.35
C ARG A 563 -2.85 -20.46 -10.37
N ARG A 564 -2.80 -21.40 -9.42
CA ARG A 564 -3.79 -22.49 -9.32
C ARG A 564 -5.19 -21.93 -9.14
N LEU A 565 -5.36 -20.91 -8.30
CA LEU A 565 -6.66 -20.27 -8.08
C LEU A 565 -7.22 -19.68 -9.38
N VAL A 566 -6.43 -18.87 -10.09
CA VAL A 566 -6.83 -18.24 -11.35
C VAL A 566 -7.10 -19.26 -12.46
N GLU A 567 -6.27 -20.30 -12.58
CA GLU A 567 -6.42 -21.33 -13.62
C GLU A 567 -7.58 -22.30 -13.32
N SER A 568 -7.93 -22.51 -12.05
CA SER A 568 -9.02 -23.41 -11.63
C SER A 568 -10.41 -22.79 -11.77
N ASP A 569 -10.51 -21.46 -11.88
CA ASP A 569 -11.78 -20.77 -12.05
C ASP A 569 -12.29 -20.92 -13.49
N SER A 570 -13.00 -22.02 -13.76
CA SER A 570 -13.61 -22.32 -15.06
C SER A 570 -14.71 -21.33 -15.48
N SER A 571 -15.04 -20.35 -14.64
CA SER A 571 -16.03 -19.29 -14.92
C SER A 571 -15.42 -17.98 -15.41
N ALA A 572 -14.10 -17.81 -15.33
CA ALA A 572 -13.42 -16.67 -15.93
C ALA A 572 -13.42 -16.83 -17.45
N GLU A 573 -14.09 -15.92 -18.17
CA GLU A 573 -13.90 -15.78 -19.62
C GLU A 573 -12.40 -15.73 -19.90
N ARG A 574 -11.89 -16.75 -20.61
CA ARG A 574 -10.50 -16.74 -21.07
C ARG A 574 -10.34 -15.50 -21.93
N ILE A 575 -9.64 -14.49 -21.42
CA ILE A 575 -9.12 -13.41 -22.25
C ILE A 575 -8.30 -14.12 -23.33
N PRO A 576 -8.67 -13.99 -24.62
CA PRO A 576 -7.90 -14.63 -25.69
C PRO A 576 -6.46 -14.15 -25.57
N SER A 577 -5.52 -15.10 -25.59
CA SER A 577 -4.09 -14.79 -25.64
C SER A 577 -3.83 -13.80 -26.79
N LEU A 578 -3.17 -12.68 -26.49
CA LEU A 578 -2.60 -11.78 -27.49
C LEU A 578 -1.56 -12.50 -28.35
#